data_AF-A0A7D9M1P4-F1
#
_entry.id   AF-A0A7D9M1P4-F1
#
_cell.length_a   1.000
_cell.length_b   1.000
_cell.length_c   1.000
_cell.angle_alpha   90.00
_cell.angle_beta   90.00
_cell.angle_gamma   90.00
#
_symmetry.space_group_name_H-M   'P 1'
#
loop_
_entity.id
_entity.type
_entity.pdbx_description
1 polymer ?
#
loop_
_entity_poly.entity_id
_entity_poly.type
_entity_poly.pdbx_seq_one_letter_code
_entity_poly.pdbx_strand_id
1 'polypeptide(L)'
;DEGDDVRKLRRKLFDLSNGVLNQEILMPVKWLGFEAALSQKLSPDSKYIPVDEAKQEAEACGVGEFDHAIKFLHRQGVVVHHSGSSKVVLDPPWLMNRFTKVISMPGKLDALSRHALDVFKQKGIMFREYLETLEDAELLEELMQKFNLICPCQHDGKAAFCVPSIAPAMKPGKELEATDVPSLFVTFPRQLVPMGLFTKLQVKLISEWEKRFPNQLATPSFYCNYSLLPLIIDGDVYDVYLIDLHEFIKITVSPKQDGNHFKFASHLLATLKKCLDDLKSQDQLFLSMTSYDLEVECTCCFGKEERKCSRHHEIQCHSDRCGHRHFWKLSDLQRFYNDQSPAICRSDKHWSKVFDIKSVKIWLST
;
A
#
# COMPACT_ATOMS: atom_id res chain seq x y z
N ASP A 1 -13.39 -11.00 44.77
CA ASP A 1 -13.69 -9.58 44.58
C ASP A 1 -13.01 -9.02 43.34
N GLU A 2 -13.77 -8.64 42.32
CA GLU A 2 -13.25 -7.85 41.21
C GLU A 2 -12.90 -6.43 41.70
N GLY A 3 -11.65 -6.02 41.49
CA GLY A 3 -11.14 -4.69 41.83
C GLY A 3 -11.99 -3.57 41.20
N ASP A 4 -12.08 -2.44 41.89
CA ASP A 4 -12.90 -1.28 41.48
C ASP A 4 -12.55 -0.77 40.07
N ASP A 5 -11.29 -0.90 39.66
CA ASP A 5 -10.82 -0.53 38.32
C ASP A 5 -11.37 -1.42 37.20
N VAL A 6 -11.52 -2.73 37.44
CA VAL A 6 -12.15 -3.66 36.49
C VAL A 6 -13.62 -3.30 36.28
N ARG A 7 -14.32 -2.94 37.37
CA ARG A 7 -15.72 -2.49 37.31
C ARG A 7 -15.89 -1.14 36.61
N LYS A 8 -14.94 -0.21 36.75
CA LYS A 8 -14.93 1.06 36.01
C LYS A 8 -14.70 0.81 34.51
N LEU A 9 -13.78 -0.08 34.17
CA LEU A 9 -13.47 -0.40 32.78
C LEU A 9 -14.65 -1.09 32.08
N ARG A 10 -15.31 -2.04 32.74
CA ARG A 10 -16.52 -2.71 32.23
C ARG A 10 -17.66 -1.71 32.00
N ARG A 11 -17.89 -0.77 32.92
CA ARG A 11 -18.88 0.31 32.73
C ARG A 11 -18.53 1.18 31.51
N LYS A 12 -17.28 1.62 31.38
CA LYS A 12 -16.85 2.39 30.20
C LYS A 12 -17.05 1.61 28.89
N LEU A 13 -16.74 0.32 28.86
CA LEU A 13 -16.97 -0.53 27.69
C LEU A 13 -18.46 -0.65 27.36
N PHE A 14 -19.31 -0.84 28.37
CA PHE A 14 -20.76 -0.90 28.20
C PHE A 14 -21.35 0.42 27.69
N ASP A 15 -20.89 1.55 28.22
CA ASP A 15 -21.32 2.89 27.80
C ASP A 15 -20.88 3.17 26.35
N LEU A 16 -19.65 2.78 25.99
CA LEU A 16 -19.14 2.87 24.62
C LEU A 16 -19.92 1.97 23.66
N SER A 17 -20.19 0.71 24.05
CA SER A 17 -20.96 -0.21 23.21
C SER A 17 -22.38 0.30 23.00
N ASN A 18 -23.05 0.80 24.04
CA ASN A 18 -24.37 1.39 23.89
C ASN A 18 -24.35 2.66 23.03
N GLY A 19 -23.32 3.51 23.15
CA GLY A 19 -23.17 4.69 22.29
C GLY A 19 -23.01 4.34 20.81
N VAL A 20 -22.32 3.25 20.49
CA VAL A 20 -22.14 2.74 19.11
C VAL A 20 -23.37 1.98 18.62
N LEU A 21 -24.00 1.15 19.45
CA LEU A 21 -25.20 0.37 19.13
C LEU A 21 -26.47 1.24 19.03
N ASN A 22 -26.49 2.41 19.66
CA ASN A 22 -27.56 3.41 19.52
C ASN A 22 -27.47 4.18 18.19
N GLN A 23 -26.43 3.97 17.39
CA GLN A 23 -26.54 4.24 15.95
C GLN A 23 -27.37 3.08 15.40
N GLU A 24 -28.63 3.35 15.04
CA GLU A 24 -29.53 2.36 14.42
C GLU A 24 -28.93 1.89 13.08
N ILE A 25 -28.00 0.94 13.14
CA ILE A 25 -27.60 0.17 11.97
C ILE A 25 -28.78 -0.78 11.74
N LEU A 26 -29.70 -0.37 10.87
CA LEU A 26 -30.81 -1.18 10.39
C LEU A 26 -30.26 -2.40 9.64
N MET A 27 -29.86 -3.43 10.39
CA MET A 27 -29.44 -4.70 9.81
C MET A 27 -30.68 -5.53 9.50
N PRO A 28 -30.85 -5.99 8.24
CA PRO A 28 -31.92 -6.91 7.92
C PRO A 28 -31.82 -8.19 8.76
N VAL A 29 -32.90 -8.62 9.41
CA VAL A 29 -32.94 -9.84 10.24
C VAL A 29 -32.45 -11.07 9.46
N LYS A 30 -32.70 -11.13 8.16
CA LYS A 30 -32.20 -12.18 7.25
C LYS A 30 -30.66 -12.31 7.23
N TRP A 31 -29.91 -11.23 7.46
CA TRP A 31 -28.45 -11.26 7.52
C TRP A 31 -27.94 -11.95 8.79
N LEU A 32 -28.67 -11.83 9.91
CA LEU A 32 -28.37 -12.59 11.14
C LEU A 32 -28.60 -14.10 10.93
N GLY A 33 -29.67 -14.46 10.20
CA GLY A 33 -29.91 -15.86 9.83
C GLY A 33 -28.77 -16.42 8.98
N PHE A 34 -28.30 -15.64 8.00
CA PHE A 34 -27.17 -16.00 7.17
C PHE A 34 -25.85 -16.12 7.96
N GLU A 35 -25.57 -15.19 8.87
CA GLU A 35 -24.42 -15.28 9.78
C GLU A 35 -24.43 -16.55 10.62
N ALA A 36 -25.60 -16.91 11.18
CA ALA A 36 -25.77 -18.12 11.97
C ALA A 36 -25.56 -19.38 11.11
N ALA A 37 -26.05 -19.40 9.87
CA ALA A 37 -25.85 -20.51 8.94
C ALA A 37 -24.36 -20.71 8.60
N LEU A 38 -23.63 -19.62 8.31
CA LEU A 38 -22.18 -19.67 8.09
C LEU A 38 -21.42 -20.18 9.33
N SER A 39 -21.83 -19.75 10.53
CA SER A 39 -21.22 -20.18 11.78
C SER A 39 -21.39 -21.68 12.04
N GLN A 40 -22.51 -22.27 11.59
CA GLN A 40 -22.75 -23.72 11.70
C GLN A 40 -21.87 -24.56 10.76
N LYS A 41 -21.35 -23.95 9.68
CA LYS A 41 -20.43 -24.60 8.74
C LYS A 41 -18.99 -24.64 9.25
N LEU A 42 -18.66 -23.79 10.23
CA LEU A 42 -17.33 -23.79 10.83
C LEU A 42 -17.09 -25.09 11.60
N SER A 43 -16.05 -25.83 11.23
CA SER A 43 -15.67 -27.07 11.90
C SER A 43 -14.16 -27.09 12.23
N PRO A 44 -13.68 -28.07 13.00
CA PRO A 44 -12.24 -28.27 13.18
C PRO A 44 -11.50 -28.52 11.87
N ASP A 45 -12.14 -29.25 10.94
CA ASP A 45 -11.54 -29.72 9.69
C ASP A 45 -11.69 -28.73 8.52
N SER A 46 -12.64 -27.79 8.62
CA SER A 46 -12.89 -26.78 7.59
C SER A 46 -13.07 -25.39 8.18
N LYS A 47 -12.19 -24.47 7.75
CA LYS A 47 -12.13 -23.07 8.20
C LYS A 47 -12.62 -22.08 7.15
N TYR A 48 -13.01 -22.58 5.98
CA TYR A 48 -13.48 -21.81 4.85
C TYR A 48 -14.41 -22.68 4.00
N ILE A 49 -15.29 -22.04 3.24
CA ILE A 49 -16.19 -22.72 2.29
C ILE A 49 -16.07 -22.09 0.91
N PRO A 50 -16.41 -22.81 -0.18
CA PRO A 50 -16.56 -22.22 -1.50
C PRO A 50 -17.57 -21.07 -1.48
N VAL A 51 -17.33 -20.03 -2.28
CA VAL A 51 -18.24 -18.87 -2.36
C VAL A 51 -19.64 -19.26 -2.84
N ASP A 52 -19.74 -20.27 -3.69
CA ASP A 52 -21.03 -20.75 -4.19
C ASP A 52 -21.84 -21.47 -3.11
N GLU A 53 -21.17 -22.17 -2.17
CA GLU A 53 -21.84 -22.70 -0.98
C GLU A 53 -22.34 -21.56 -0.09
N ALA A 54 -21.52 -20.52 0.14
CA ALA A 54 -21.95 -19.35 0.90
C ALA A 54 -23.15 -18.64 0.25
N LYS A 55 -23.23 -18.58 -1.09
CA LYS A 55 -24.39 -18.04 -1.81
C LYS A 55 -25.64 -18.90 -1.61
N GLN A 56 -25.51 -20.23 -1.63
CA GLN A 56 -26.64 -21.12 -1.37
C GLN A 56 -27.21 -20.93 0.05
N GLU A 57 -26.33 -20.76 1.05
CA GLU A 57 -26.74 -20.46 2.42
C GLU A 57 -27.45 -19.10 2.51
N ALA A 58 -26.96 -18.09 1.79
CA ALA A 58 -27.60 -16.79 1.70
C ALA A 58 -29.00 -16.87 1.07
N GLU A 59 -29.15 -17.60 -0.04
CA GLU A 59 -30.44 -17.85 -0.69
C GLU A 59 -31.42 -18.57 0.23
N ALA A 60 -30.98 -19.63 0.93
CA ALA A 60 -31.79 -20.35 1.91
C ALA A 60 -32.28 -19.45 3.06
N CYS A 61 -31.48 -18.45 3.43
CA CYS A 61 -31.84 -17.43 4.43
C CYS A 61 -32.66 -16.25 3.85
N GLY A 62 -33.03 -16.27 2.58
CA GLY A 62 -33.77 -15.20 1.91
C GLY A 62 -32.94 -13.93 1.64
N VAL A 63 -31.61 -14.05 1.62
CA VAL A 63 -30.68 -12.95 1.33
C VAL A 63 -30.42 -12.87 -0.18
N GLY A 64 -31.25 -12.11 -0.89
CA GLY A 64 -31.07 -11.83 -2.32
C GLY A 64 -29.92 -10.86 -2.67
N GLU A 65 -29.20 -10.35 -1.67
CA GLU A 65 -28.14 -9.34 -1.81
C GLU A 65 -26.80 -9.83 -1.23
N PHE A 66 -26.38 -11.04 -1.64
CA PHE A 66 -25.19 -11.73 -1.13
C PHE A 66 -23.98 -10.80 -0.97
N ASP A 67 -23.63 -10.03 -2.00
CA ASP A 67 -22.45 -9.15 -1.99
C ASP A 67 -22.50 -8.09 -0.88
N HIS A 68 -23.69 -7.54 -0.58
CA HIS A 68 -23.85 -6.56 0.50
C HIS A 68 -23.77 -7.23 1.87
N ALA A 69 -24.43 -8.38 2.03
CA ALA A 69 -24.44 -9.13 3.28
C ALA A 69 -23.04 -9.66 3.64
N ILE A 70 -22.35 -10.31 2.70
CA ILE A 70 -21.02 -10.85 2.95
C ILE A 70 -19.99 -9.74 3.20
N LYS A 71 -20.13 -8.61 2.49
CA LYS A 71 -19.29 -7.43 2.71
C LYS A 71 -19.52 -6.82 4.09
N PHE A 72 -20.77 -6.79 4.55
CA PHE A 72 -21.10 -6.35 5.91
C PHE A 72 -20.45 -7.26 6.95
N LEU A 73 -20.63 -8.59 6.84
CA LEU A 73 -20.01 -9.56 7.76
C LEU A 73 -18.47 -9.50 7.72
N HIS A 74 -17.90 -9.26 6.54
CA HIS A 74 -16.46 -9.05 6.39
C HIS A 74 -15.96 -7.83 7.16
N ARG A 75 -16.67 -6.70 7.07
CA ARG A 75 -16.32 -5.46 7.80
C ARG A 75 -16.45 -5.60 9.30
N GLN A 76 -17.37 -6.45 9.79
CA GLN A 76 -17.49 -6.78 11.20
C GLN A 76 -16.42 -7.76 11.69
N GLY A 77 -15.61 -8.33 10.77
CA GLY A 77 -14.59 -9.32 11.11
C GLY A 77 -15.16 -10.69 11.49
N VAL A 78 -16.42 -10.97 11.13
CA VAL A 78 -17.05 -12.28 11.34
C VAL A 78 -16.52 -13.29 10.33
N VAL A 79 -16.35 -12.86 9.08
CA VAL A 79 -15.79 -13.66 7.98
C VAL A 79 -14.72 -12.89 7.24
N VAL A 80 -13.93 -13.57 6.42
CA VAL A 80 -13.05 -12.94 5.44
C VAL A 80 -13.46 -13.34 4.03
N HIS A 81 -13.88 -12.35 3.24
CA HIS A 81 -14.18 -12.51 1.81
C HIS A 81 -13.73 -11.26 1.07
N HIS A 82 -12.99 -11.45 -0.01
CA HIS A 82 -12.58 -10.39 -0.91
C HIS A 82 -13.26 -10.56 -2.27
N SER A 83 -13.58 -9.46 -2.95
CA SER A 83 -14.26 -9.53 -4.25
C SER A 83 -13.46 -10.36 -5.27
N GLY A 84 -14.16 -11.30 -5.91
CA GLY A 84 -13.58 -12.25 -6.84
C GLY A 84 -12.74 -13.34 -6.17
N SER A 85 -12.87 -13.54 -4.86
CA SER A 85 -12.31 -14.71 -4.19
C SER A 85 -13.20 -15.92 -4.39
N SER A 86 -12.58 -17.09 -4.54
CA SER A 86 -13.29 -18.36 -4.71
C SER A 86 -13.87 -18.92 -3.40
N LYS A 87 -13.42 -18.39 -2.25
CA LYS A 87 -13.66 -18.95 -0.92
C LYS A 87 -14.07 -17.85 0.07
N VAL A 88 -14.88 -18.23 1.05
CA VAL A 88 -15.23 -17.42 2.22
C VAL A 88 -14.59 -18.07 3.44
N VAL A 89 -13.71 -17.33 4.13
CA VAL A 89 -13.09 -17.80 5.37
C VAL A 89 -14.04 -17.53 6.53
N LEU A 90 -14.37 -18.58 7.27
CA LEU A 90 -15.31 -18.57 8.39
C LEU A 90 -14.63 -18.32 9.74
N ASP A 91 -13.32 -18.52 9.81
CA ASP A 91 -12.51 -18.35 11.03
C ASP A 91 -11.37 -17.34 10.78
N PRO A 92 -11.64 -16.02 10.92
CA PRO A 92 -10.62 -14.99 10.77
C PRO A 92 -9.43 -15.15 11.73
N PRO A 93 -9.60 -15.53 13.02
CA PRO A 93 -8.47 -15.84 13.91
C PRO A 93 -7.55 -16.95 13.39
N TRP A 94 -8.11 -18.03 12.85
CA TRP A 94 -7.33 -19.08 12.20
C TRP A 94 -6.52 -18.54 11.02
N LEU A 95 -7.12 -17.72 10.16
CA LEU A 95 -6.43 -17.11 9.02
C LEU A 95 -5.25 -16.24 9.46
N MET A 96 -5.45 -15.42 10.50
CA MET A 96 -4.37 -14.60 11.06
C MET A 96 -3.22 -15.43 11.61
N ASN A 97 -3.51 -16.58 12.23
CA ASN A 97 -2.48 -17.52 12.67
C ASN A 97 -1.73 -18.11 11.45
N ARG A 98 -2.44 -18.48 10.38
CA ARG A 98 -1.81 -18.96 9.14
C ARG A 98 -0.91 -17.89 8.50
N PHE A 99 -1.38 -16.65 8.37
CA PHE A 99 -0.53 -15.54 7.90
C PHE A 99 0.70 -15.35 8.79
N THR A 100 0.52 -15.39 10.11
CA THR A 100 1.63 -15.28 11.08
C THR A 100 2.66 -16.39 10.87
N LYS A 101 2.22 -17.62 10.62
CA LYS A 101 3.11 -18.76 10.30
C LYS A 101 3.90 -18.53 9.02
N VAL A 102 3.24 -18.06 7.96
CA VAL A 102 3.90 -17.75 6.68
C VAL A 102 4.98 -16.68 6.87
N ILE A 103 4.65 -15.57 7.53
CA ILE A 103 5.59 -14.45 7.71
C ILE A 103 6.70 -14.75 8.72
N SER A 104 6.50 -15.70 9.63
CA SER A 104 7.51 -16.09 10.61
C SER A 104 8.51 -17.11 10.05
N MET A 105 8.07 -17.93 9.09
CA MET A 105 8.68 -19.18 8.62
C MET A 105 9.11 -20.15 9.75
N PRO A 106 8.90 -21.48 9.63
CA PRO A 106 9.33 -22.43 10.64
C PRO A 106 10.85 -22.35 10.80
N GLY A 107 11.32 -22.15 12.03
CA GLY A 107 12.75 -22.08 12.35
C GLY A 107 13.48 -23.43 12.31
N LYS A 108 12.83 -24.53 11.90
CA LYS A 108 13.45 -25.86 11.78
C LYS A 108 13.68 -26.18 10.31
N LEU A 109 14.90 -25.96 9.85
CA LEU A 109 15.24 -25.98 8.45
C LEU A 109 16.58 -26.70 8.25
N ASP A 110 16.61 -27.61 7.27
CA ASP A 110 17.83 -28.24 6.76
C ASP A 110 18.74 -27.23 6.01
N ALA A 111 19.84 -27.68 5.40
CA ALA A 111 20.80 -26.77 4.76
C ALA A 111 20.22 -25.99 3.56
N LEU A 112 19.38 -26.63 2.72
CA LEU A 112 18.66 -25.99 1.62
C LEU A 112 17.68 -24.93 2.15
N SER A 113 17.08 -25.23 3.28
CA SER A 113 16.13 -24.37 3.93
C SER A 113 16.77 -23.18 4.66
N ARG A 114 18.04 -23.26 5.08
CA ARG A 114 18.77 -22.10 5.66
C ARG A 114 18.98 -20.98 4.65
N HIS A 115 19.37 -21.31 3.42
CA HIS A 115 19.50 -20.31 2.35
C HIS A 115 18.15 -19.61 2.07
N ALA A 116 17.07 -20.37 1.96
CA ALA A 116 15.73 -19.81 1.79
C ALA A 116 15.33 -18.89 2.95
N LEU A 117 15.66 -19.27 4.19
CA LEU A 117 15.43 -18.45 5.38
C LEU A 117 16.23 -17.13 5.35
N ASP A 118 17.49 -17.19 4.93
CA ASP A 118 18.34 -16.00 4.82
C ASP A 118 17.82 -15.07 3.73
N VAL A 119 17.46 -15.60 2.55
CA VAL A 119 16.85 -14.84 1.46
C VAL A 119 15.54 -14.18 1.91
N PHE A 120 14.69 -14.91 2.63
CA PHE A 120 13.45 -14.35 3.16
C PHE A 120 13.69 -13.23 4.16
N LYS A 121 14.58 -13.43 5.13
CA LYS A 121 14.87 -12.42 6.16
C LYS A 121 15.65 -11.22 5.66
N GLN A 122 16.53 -11.40 4.69
CA GLN A 122 17.41 -10.32 4.21
C GLN A 122 16.84 -9.57 3.02
N LYS A 123 16.07 -10.24 2.15
CA LYS A 123 15.53 -9.66 0.92
C LYS A 123 14.00 -9.55 0.91
N GLY A 124 13.32 -10.16 1.90
CA GLY A 124 11.86 -10.27 1.87
C GLY A 124 11.37 -11.13 0.72
N ILE A 125 12.11 -12.17 0.32
CA ILE A 125 11.74 -13.04 -0.81
C ILE A 125 11.40 -14.43 -0.30
N MET A 126 10.18 -14.88 -0.60
CA MET A 126 9.67 -16.20 -0.21
C MET A 126 9.57 -17.09 -1.43
N PHE A 127 10.35 -18.17 -1.47
CA PHE A 127 10.22 -19.18 -2.54
C PHE A 127 8.85 -19.83 -2.52
N ARG A 128 8.26 -20.06 -3.70
CA ARG A 128 6.89 -20.60 -3.83
C ARG A 128 6.77 -21.98 -3.17
N GLU A 129 7.82 -22.79 -3.28
CA GLU A 129 7.91 -24.14 -2.71
C GLU A 129 7.66 -24.15 -1.20
N TYR A 130 8.01 -23.07 -0.48
CA TYR A 130 7.72 -22.96 0.95
C TYR A 130 6.22 -22.85 1.21
N LEU A 131 5.50 -22.03 0.44
CA LEU A 131 4.06 -21.86 0.59
C LEU A 131 3.32 -23.15 0.26
N GLU A 132 3.78 -23.88 -0.76
CA GLU A 132 3.25 -25.18 -1.19
C GLU A 132 3.40 -26.29 -0.12
N THR A 133 4.29 -26.12 0.87
CA THR A 133 4.35 -27.05 2.02
C THR A 133 3.16 -26.93 2.97
N LEU A 134 2.35 -25.87 2.85
CA LEU A 134 1.18 -25.63 3.69
C LEU A 134 -0.07 -26.24 3.04
N GLU A 135 -0.88 -26.92 3.85
CA GLU A 135 -2.14 -27.55 3.41
C GLU A 135 -3.09 -26.57 2.71
N ASP A 136 -3.06 -25.30 3.12
CA ASP A 136 -3.94 -24.23 2.64
C ASP A 136 -3.26 -23.31 1.61
N ALA A 137 -2.18 -23.76 0.95
CA ALA A 137 -1.30 -22.94 0.10
C ALA A 137 -2.05 -22.07 -0.90
N GLU A 138 -2.98 -22.64 -1.67
CA GLU A 138 -3.73 -21.93 -2.71
C GLU A 138 -4.58 -20.79 -2.13
N LEU A 139 -5.29 -21.07 -1.03
CA LEU A 139 -6.11 -20.07 -0.34
C LEU A 139 -5.24 -18.95 0.24
N LEU A 140 -4.12 -19.32 0.86
CA LEU A 140 -3.21 -18.35 1.46
C LEU A 140 -2.55 -17.48 0.38
N GLU A 141 -2.09 -18.07 -0.72
CA GLU A 141 -1.56 -17.36 -1.88
C GLU A 141 -2.59 -16.34 -2.40
N GLU A 142 -3.82 -16.81 -2.67
CA GLU A 142 -4.91 -15.98 -3.19
C GLU A 142 -5.19 -14.80 -2.26
N LEU A 143 -5.42 -15.06 -0.98
CA LEU A 143 -5.76 -14.02 0.00
C LEU A 143 -4.60 -13.06 0.24
N MET A 144 -3.37 -13.55 0.41
CA MET A 144 -2.21 -12.69 0.65
C MET A 144 -1.95 -11.75 -0.54
N GLN A 145 -2.18 -12.21 -1.78
CA GLN A 145 -2.13 -11.34 -2.96
C GLN A 145 -3.27 -10.31 -2.95
N LYS A 146 -4.51 -10.73 -2.65
CA LYS A 146 -5.66 -9.80 -2.57
C LYS A 146 -5.49 -8.74 -1.48
N PHE A 147 -4.86 -9.08 -0.37
CA PHE A 147 -4.53 -8.13 0.71
C PHE A 147 -3.31 -7.25 0.42
N ASN A 148 -2.68 -7.40 -0.75
CA ASN A 148 -1.43 -6.75 -1.14
C ASN A 148 -0.30 -6.99 -0.13
N LEU A 149 -0.23 -8.21 0.43
CA LEU A 149 0.85 -8.63 1.33
C LEU A 149 2.03 -9.24 0.56
N ILE A 150 1.73 -9.86 -0.58
CA ILE A 150 2.73 -10.48 -1.46
C ILE A 150 2.44 -10.16 -2.93
N CYS A 151 3.48 -10.17 -3.78
CA CYS A 151 3.34 -10.21 -5.24
C CYS A 151 4.26 -11.28 -5.83
N PRO A 152 3.85 -11.98 -6.91
CA PRO A 152 4.70 -12.92 -7.62
C PRO A 152 5.97 -12.26 -8.16
N CYS A 153 7.09 -12.97 -8.12
CA CYS A 153 8.36 -12.54 -8.71
C CYS A 153 9.22 -13.76 -9.10
N GLN A 154 10.41 -13.50 -9.65
CA GLN A 154 11.44 -14.51 -9.86
C GLN A 154 12.68 -14.19 -9.00
N HIS A 155 13.27 -15.22 -8.41
CA HIS A 155 14.55 -15.13 -7.71
C HIS A 155 15.40 -16.35 -8.02
N ASP A 156 16.65 -16.14 -8.44
CA ASP A 156 17.58 -17.21 -8.82
C ASP A 156 16.99 -18.25 -9.80
N GLY A 157 16.20 -17.77 -10.76
CA GLY A 157 15.52 -18.60 -11.77
C GLY A 157 14.33 -19.40 -11.25
N LYS A 158 13.89 -19.18 -10.00
CA LYS A 158 12.75 -19.86 -9.36
C LYS A 158 11.58 -18.92 -9.15
N ALA A 159 10.38 -19.50 -9.15
CA ALA A 159 9.16 -18.80 -8.79
C ALA A 159 9.19 -18.44 -7.29
N ALA A 160 8.93 -17.19 -6.98
CA ALA A 160 8.95 -16.68 -5.62
C ALA A 160 7.88 -15.60 -5.45
N PHE A 161 7.79 -15.09 -4.23
CA PHE A 161 6.95 -13.95 -3.86
C PHE A 161 7.80 -12.90 -3.16
N CYS A 162 7.60 -11.63 -3.51
CA CYS A 162 8.08 -10.52 -2.69
C CYS A 162 7.15 -10.37 -1.48
N VAL A 163 7.73 -10.22 -0.30
CA VAL A 163 7.07 -10.03 1.00
C VAL A 163 7.70 -8.81 1.70
N PRO A 164 7.39 -7.57 1.24
CA PRO A 164 8.14 -6.39 1.65
C PRO A 164 8.10 -6.08 3.15
N SER A 165 7.08 -6.55 3.86
CA SER A 165 6.95 -6.37 5.31
C SER A 165 7.99 -7.12 6.15
N ILE A 166 8.64 -8.15 5.58
CA ILE A 166 9.69 -8.92 6.26
C ILE A 166 11.08 -8.39 5.95
N ALA A 167 11.24 -7.68 4.83
CA ALA A 167 12.52 -7.12 4.45
C ALA A 167 13.01 -6.15 5.54
N PRO A 168 14.32 -6.15 5.85
CA PRO A 168 14.87 -5.30 6.90
C PRO A 168 14.64 -3.83 6.56
N ALA A 169 14.71 -2.96 7.57
CA ALA A 169 14.78 -1.54 7.30
C ALA A 169 16.16 -1.21 6.71
N MET A 170 16.20 -0.35 5.70
CA MET A 170 17.44 0.22 5.19
C MET A 170 17.56 1.68 5.61
N LYS A 171 18.78 2.14 5.86
CA LYS A 171 19.04 3.58 5.92
C LYS A 171 19.20 4.07 4.48
N PRO A 172 18.26 4.86 3.95
CA PRO A 172 18.41 5.39 2.60
C PRO A 172 19.67 6.27 2.54
N GLY A 173 20.49 6.08 1.51
CA GLY A 173 21.79 6.71 1.34
C GLY A 173 21.71 7.93 0.43
N LYS A 174 22.59 7.98 -0.59
CA LYS A 174 22.63 9.06 -1.59
C LYS A 174 21.38 9.11 -2.47
N GLU A 175 20.53 8.09 -2.43
CA GLU A 175 19.28 8.02 -3.17
C GLU A 175 18.22 9.02 -2.65
N LEU A 176 18.47 9.65 -1.50
CA LEU A 176 17.73 10.82 -1.02
C LEU A 176 18.12 12.12 -1.72
N GLU A 177 19.30 12.16 -2.35
CA GLU A 177 19.83 13.34 -3.02
C GLU A 177 19.03 13.66 -4.29
N ALA A 178 19.07 14.92 -4.69
CA ALA A 178 18.33 15.46 -5.83
C ALA A 178 18.64 14.66 -7.11
N THR A 179 17.61 14.08 -7.73
CA THR A 179 17.69 13.60 -9.11
C THR A 179 17.24 14.71 -10.07
N ASP A 180 17.52 14.56 -11.36
CA ASP A 180 17.05 15.51 -12.38
C ASP A 180 15.53 15.61 -12.46
N VAL A 181 14.81 14.67 -11.81
CA VAL A 181 13.36 14.51 -11.85
C VAL A 181 12.76 14.89 -10.49
N PRO A 182 12.00 15.99 -10.36
CA PRO A 182 11.52 16.51 -9.08
C PRO A 182 10.73 15.50 -8.25
N SER A 183 11.07 15.20 -7.00
CA SER A 183 10.38 14.13 -6.26
C SER A 183 8.87 14.36 -6.09
N LEU A 184 8.11 13.26 -6.12
CA LEU A 184 6.70 13.21 -5.72
C LEU A 184 6.61 12.83 -4.25
N PHE A 185 5.57 13.33 -3.58
CA PHE A 185 5.29 13.03 -2.18
C PHE A 185 3.83 12.63 -2.01
N VAL A 186 3.59 11.53 -1.30
CA VAL A 186 2.27 11.16 -0.77
C VAL A 186 2.22 11.64 0.67
N THR A 187 1.37 12.60 0.96
CA THR A 187 1.25 13.23 2.28
C THR A 187 -0.12 12.95 2.89
N PHE A 188 -0.18 12.93 4.23
CA PHE A 188 -1.40 12.66 4.98
C PHE A 188 -1.71 13.87 5.86
N PRO A 189 -2.81 14.60 5.64
CA PRO A 189 -3.17 15.78 6.41
C PRO A 189 -3.20 15.48 7.91
N ARG A 190 -2.23 16.05 8.65
CA ARG A 190 -2.08 15.93 10.11
C ARG A 190 -1.90 14.49 10.62
N GLN A 191 -1.45 13.56 9.78
CA GLN A 191 -1.25 12.16 10.15
C GLN A 191 0.12 11.64 9.69
N LEU A 192 0.62 10.62 10.39
CA LEU A 192 1.76 9.84 9.95
C LEU A 192 1.34 8.91 8.81
N VAL A 193 2.32 8.39 8.07
CA VAL A 193 2.09 7.33 7.09
C VAL A 193 1.40 6.16 7.81
N PRO A 194 0.23 5.72 7.32
CA PRO A 194 -0.50 4.62 7.91
C PRO A 194 0.34 3.34 7.99
N MET A 195 0.27 2.64 9.13
CA MET A 195 1.01 1.40 9.31
C MET A 195 0.65 0.38 8.23
N GLY A 196 1.69 -0.15 7.56
CA GLY A 196 1.53 -1.13 6.48
C GLY A 196 1.03 -0.57 5.15
N LEU A 197 0.74 0.74 5.03
CA LEU A 197 0.40 1.32 3.73
C LEU A 197 1.59 1.26 2.77
N PHE A 198 2.78 1.62 3.25
CA PHE A 198 3.98 1.64 2.41
C PHE A 198 4.24 0.27 1.76
N THR A 199 4.18 -0.82 2.54
CA THR A 199 4.39 -2.17 2.03
C THR A 199 3.31 -2.64 1.08
N LYS A 200 2.04 -2.30 1.36
CA LYS A 200 0.93 -2.56 0.44
C LYS A 200 1.06 -1.77 -0.86
N LEU A 201 1.54 -0.53 -0.79
CA LEU A 201 1.78 0.32 -1.94
C LEU A 201 2.89 -0.24 -2.83
N GLN A 202 3.99 -0.73 -2.24
CA GLN A 202 5.06 -1.44 -2.98
C GLN A 202 4.48 -2.62 -3.77
N VAL A 203 3.77 -3.54 -3.10
CA VAL A 203 3.15 -4.73 -3.73
C VAL A 203 2.18 -4.34 -4.84
N LYS A 204 1.32 -3.33 -4.57
CA LYS A 204 0.30 -2.89 -5.51
C LYS A 204 0.91 -2.22 -6.75
N LEU A 205 1.95 -1.39 -6.60
CA LEU A 205 2.64 -0.75 -7.71
C LEU A 205 3.26 -1.78 -8.65
N ILE A 206 3.93 -2.79 -8.10
CA ILE A 206 4.54 -3.87 -8.90
C ILE A 206 3.48 -4.66 -9.63
N SER A 207 2.42 -5.02 -8.94
CA SER A 207 1.32 -5.76 -9.54
C SER A 207 0.66 -4.99 -10.69
N GLU A 208 0.56 -3.66 -10.60
CA GLU A 208 0.03 -2.82 -11.67
C GLU A 208 1.04 -2.60 -12.82
N TRP A 209 2.33 -2.50 -12.52
CA TRP A 209 3.36 -2.42 -13.56
C TRP A 209 3.56 -3.71 -14.30
N GLU A 210 3.58 -4.87 -13.64
CA GLU A 210 3.73 -6.16 -14.33
C GLU A 210 2.55 -6.42 -15.28
N LYS A 211 1.33 -5.99 -14.90
CA LYS A 211 0.16 -6.04 -15.80
C LYS A 211 0.31 -5.11 -17.01
N ARG A 212 0.91 -3.94 -16.83
CA ARG A 212 1.00 -2.90 -17.86
C ARG A 212 2.23 -3.06 -18.77
N PHE A 213 3.33 -3.52 -18.20
CA PHE A 213 4.63 -3.70 -18.84
C PHE A 213 5.19 -5.09 -18.49
N PRO A 214 4.60 -6.18 -19.03
CA PRO A 214 5.02 -7.53 -18.68
C PRO A 214 6.50 -7.77 -19.00
N ASN A 215 7.22 -8.38 -18.07
CA ASN A 215 8.66 -8.68 -18.15
C ASN A 215 9.58 -7.45 -18.32
N GLN A 216 9.08 -6.25 -18.02
CA GLN A 216 9.89 -5.02 -18.08
C GLN A 216 10.37 -4.54 -16.71
N LEU A 217 9.90 -5.17 -15.64
CA LEU A 217 10.38 -4.93 -14.29
C LEU A 217 11.57 -5.85 -14.03
N ALA A 218 12.76 -5.27 -13.86
CA ALA A 218 13.91 -6.05 -13.39
C ALA A 218 13.74 -6.39 -11.90
N THR A 219 14.53 -7.34 -11.39
CA THR A 219 14.43 -7.82 -10.00
C THR A 219 14.39 -6.65 -8.99
N PRO A 220 13.24 -6.39 -8.36
CA PRO A 220 13.10 -5.26 -7.47
C PRO A 220 13.77 -5.53 -6.12
N SER A 221 14.27 -4.47 -5.48
CA SER A 221 14.88 -4.53 -4.15
C SER A 221 13.97 -3.87 -3.13
N PHE A 222 13.56 -4.62 -2.10
CA PHE A 222 12.62 -4.16 -1.08
C PHE A 222 13.23 -4.15 0.29
N TYR A 223 12.78 -3.16 1.05
CA TYR A 223 12.99 -2.94 2.46
C TYR A 223 11.67 -2.43 3.01
N CYS A 224 11.41 -2.64 4.30
CA CYS A 224 10.13 -2.26 4.89
C CYS A 224 9.85 -0.74 4.89
N ASN A 225 10.88 0.08 4.62
CA ASN A 225 10.83 1.54 4.53
C ASN A 225 11.43 2.11 3.22
N TYR A 226 11.87 1.25 2.29
CA TYR A 226 12.50 1.68 1.04
C TYR A 226 12.30 0.66 -0.08
N SER A 227 12.20 1.11 -1.34
CA SER A 227 12.33 0.25 -2.52
C SER A 227 13.12 0.90 -3.62
N LEU A 228 13.84 0.06 -4.35
CA LEU A 228 14.35 0.34 -5.69
C LEU A 228 13.63 -0.59 -6.68
N LEU A 229 12.91 0.01 -7.62
CA LEU A 229 12.15 -0.68 -8.66
C LEU A 229 12.71 -0.26 -10.03
N PRO A 230 13.61 -1.06 -10.62
CA PRO A 230 14.15 -0.78 -11.95
C PRO A 230 13.15 -1.19 -13.03
N LEU A 231 12.77 -0.25 -13.88
CA LEU A 231 11.77 -0.44 -14.92
C LEU A 231 12.33 -0.07 -16.28
N ILE A 232 12.03 -0.88 -17.29
CA ILE A 232 12.43 -0.65 -18.68
C ILE A 232 11.18 -0.22 -19.48
N ILE A 233 11.20 0.95 -20.10
CA ILE A 233 10.10 1.40 -20.96
C ILE A 233 10.66 1.93 -22.26
N ASP A 234 10.17 1.41 -23.39
CA ASP A 234 10.56 1.87 -24.73
C ASP A 234 12.10 1.86 -24.96
N GLY A 235 12.86 1.04 -24.21
CA GLY A 235 14.33 0.95 -24.26
C GLY A 235 15.08 1.81 -23.23
N ASP A 236 14.37 2.71 -22.56
CA ASP A 236 14.91 3.53 -21.47
C ASP A 236 14.84 2.76 -20.15
N VAL A 237 15.87 2.92 -19.30
CA VAL A 237 15.91 2.34 -17.95
C VAL A 237 15.69 3.41 -16.89
N TYR A 238 14.72 3.15 -16.01
CA TYR A 238 14.31 4.03 -14.92
C TYR A 238 14.48 3.32 -13.58
N ASP A 239 15.28 3.90 -12.68
CA ASP A 239 15.31 3.48 -11.29
C ASP A 239 14.26 4.28 -10.52
N VAL A 240 13.20 3.63 -10.05
CA VAL A 240 12.16 4.25 -9.22
C VAL A 240 12.41 3.93 -7.76
N TYR A 241 12.60 4.98 -6.96
CA TYR A 241 12.82 4.90 -5.54
C TYR A 241 11.54 5.23 -4.79
N LEU A 242 11.13 4.37 -3.88
CA LEU A 242 10.08 4.65 -2.90
C LEU A 242 10.70 4.70 -1.52
N ILE A 243 10.39 5.73 -0.74
CA ILE A 243 11.01 5.96 0.56
C ILE A 243 9.93 6.35 1.57
N ASP A 244 9.79 5.58 2.65
CA ASP A 244 8.96 5.95 3.79
C ASP A 244 9.77 6.86 4.73
N LEU A 245 9.31 8.11 4.85
CA LEU A 245 9.91 9.12 5.73
C LEU A 245 9.06 9.36 6.99
N HIS A 246 8.19 8.40 7.33
CA HIS A 246 7.24 8.36 8.45
C HIS A 246 6.10 9.39 8.40
N GLU A 247 6.36 10.61 7.94
CA GLU A 247 5.36 11.67 7.77
C GLU A 247 4.76 11.68 6.37
N PHE A 248 5.51 11.15 5.39
CA PHE A 248 5.14 11.09 3.99
C PHE A 248 5.93 10.01 3.28
N ILE A 249 5.42 9.58 2.13
CA ILE A 249 6.13 8.67 1.22
C ILE A 249 6.74 9.52 0.10
N LYS A 250 8.06 9.50 -0.06
CA LYS A 250 8.77 10.15 -1.17
C LYS A 250 8.95 9.15 -2.31
N ILE A 251 8.71 9.60 -3.53
CA ILE A 251 8.95 8.86 -4.76
C ILE A 251 9.91 9.68 -5.62
N THR A 252 11.04 9.07 -5.97
CA THR A 252 12.10 9.69 -6.79
C THR A 252 12.40 8.80 -7.98
N VAL A 253 12.81 9.41 -9.09
CA VAL A 253 13.17 8.69 -10.31
C VAL A 253 14.59 9.08 -10.72
N SER A 254 15.42 8.10 -11.02
CA SER A 254 16.72 8.30 -11.68
C SER A 254 16.68 7.64 -13.06
N PRO A 255 16.56 8.41 -14.15
CA PRO A 255 16.77 7.86 -15.49
C PRO A 255 18.25 7.49 -15.68
N LYS A 256 18.53 6.43 -16.45
CA LYS A 256 19.91 6.03 -16.80
C LYS A 256 20.42 6.64 -18.09
N GLN A 257 19.54 7.26 -18.86
CA GLN A 257 19.82 7.80 -20.18
C GLN A 257 19.31 9.24 -20.22
N ASP A 258 20.05 10.11 -20.89
CA ASP A 258 19.62 11.50 -21.08
C ASP A 258 18.46 11.53 -22.07
N GLY A 259 17.34 12.12 -21.67
CA GLY A 259 16.18 12.12 -22.52
C GLY A 259 15.00 12.85 -21.94
N ASN A 260 13.87 12.70 -22.63
CA ASN A 260 12.65 13.35 -22.25
C ASN A 260 11.73 12.39 -21.49
N HIS A 261 11.77 12.44 -20.16
CA HIS A 261 11.15 11.44 -19.30
C HIS A 261 9.68 11.74 -18.90
N PHE A 262 9.05 12.73 -19.53
CA PHE A 262 7.65 13.11 -19.32
C PHE A 262 6.66 11.95 -19.35
N LYS A 263 6.76 11.13 -20.39
CA LYS A 263 5.82 10.05 -20.64
C LYS A 263 5.89 9.03 -19.52
N PHE A 264 7.10 8.75 -19.05
CA PHE A 264 7.32 7.85 -17.92
C PHE A 264 6.73 8.40 -16.63
N ALA A 265 7.07 9.64 -16.29
CA ALA A 265 6.61 10.26 -15.06
C ALA A 265 5.08 10.44 -15.02
N SER A 266 4.47 10.65 -16.19
CA SER A 266 3.01 10.67 -16.37
C SER A 266 2.39 9.33 -15.98
N HIS A 267 2.97 8.27 -16.52
CA HIS A 267 2.56 6.91 -16.21
C HIS A 267 2.78 6.58 -14.73
N LEU A 268 3.90 7.01 -14.14
CA LEU A 268 4.18 6.84 -12.72
C LEU A 268 3.10 7.50 -11.86
N LEU A 269 2.76 8.77 -12.12
CA LEU A 269 1.71 9.46 -11.36
C LEU A 269 0.34 8.81 -11.51
N ALA A 270 -0.06 8.46 -12.74
CA ALA A 270 -1.33 7.80 -13.01
C ALA A 270 -1.43 6.44 -12.32
N THR A 271 -0.34 5.68 -12.33
CA THR A 271 -0.27 4.36 -11.68
C THR A 271 -0.29 4.51 -10.16
N LEU A 272 0.51 5.41 -9.60
CA LEU A 272 0.55 5.71 -8.17
C LEU A 272 -0.83 6.10 -7.64
N LYS A 273 -1.52 7.02 -8.33
CA LYS A 273 -2.87 7.42 -7.96
C LYS A 273 -3.83 6.24 -7.99
N LYS A 274 -3.82 5.45 -9.07
CA LYS A 274 -4.66 4.25 -9.18
C LYS A 274 -4.39 3.28 -8.02
N CYS A 275 -3.12 3.03 -7.69
CA CYS A 275 -2.77 2.16 -6.57
C CYS A 275 -3.31 2.68 -5.24
N LEU A 276 -3.19 3.98 -4.97
CA LEU A 276 -3.71 4.60 -3.75
C LEU A 276 -5.24 4.57 -3.68
N ASP A 277 -5.93 4.88 -4.79
CA ASP A 277 -7.39 4.82 -4.90
C ASP A 277 -7.91 3.38 -4.74
N ASP A 278 -7.24 2.40 -5.33
CA ASP A 278 -7.54 0.98 -5.18
C ASP A 278 -7.36 0.54 -3.72
N LEU A 279 -6.23 0.88 -3.09
CA LEU A 279 -5.98 0.55 -1.68
C LEU A 279 -7.00 1.21 -0.74
N LYS A 280 -7.47 2.41 -1.09
CA LYS A 280 -8.54 3.11 -0.37
C LYS A 280 -9.91 2.44 -0.53
N SER A 281 -10.20 1.90 -1.72
CA SER A 281 -11.49 1.29 -2.05
C SER A 281 -11.63 -0.18 -1.62
N GLN A 282 -10.53 -0.91 -1.44
CA GLN A 282 -10.49 -2.33 -1.04
C GLN A 282 -10.88 -2.60 0.44
N ASP A 283 -11.76 -1.77 1.03
CA ASP A 283 -12.37 -1.94 2.36
C ASP A 283 -11.38 -2.14 3.52
N GLN A 284 -10.13 -1.69 3.36
CA GLN A 284 -9.22 -1.55 4.50
C GLN A 284 -9.64 -0.30 5.27
N LEU A 285 -10.52 -0.49 6.26
CA LEU A 285 -11.18 0.52 7.11
C LEU A 285 -10.31 1.78 7.34
N PHE A 286 -9.03 1.59 7.64
CA PHE A 286 -8.09 2.67 7.89
C PHE A 286 -7.88 3.64 6.70
N LEU A 287 -7.60 3.13 5.50
CA LEU A 287 -7.30 4.01 4.34
C LEU A 287 -8.53 4.73 3.82
N SER A 288 -9.72 4.12 3.96
CA SER A 288 -10.98 4.77 3.61
C SER A 288 -11.25 6.04 4.42
N MET A 289 -10.73 6.07 5.66
CA MET A 289 -10.85 7.20 6.59
C MET A 289 -9.71 8.23 6.45
N THR A 290 -8.66 7.91 5.70
CA THR A 290 -7.51 8.81 5.54
C THR A 290 -7.62 9.55 4.21
N SER A 291 -7.61 10.89 4.26
CA SER A 291 -7.29 11.68 3.08
C SER A 291 -5.79 11.59 2.82
N TYR A 292 -5.40 11.53 1.55
CA TYR A 292 -4.01 11.72 1.15
C TYR A 292 -3.97 12.83 0.11
N ASP A 293 -2.84 13.55 0.06
CA ASP A 293 -2.53 14.52 -0.97
C ASP A 293 -1.28 14.05 -1.74
N LEU A 294 -1.19 14.49 -2.99
CA LEU A 294 -0.01 14.31 -3.82
C LEU A 294 0.66 15.67 -3.98
N GLU A 295 1.89 15.79 -3.52
CA GLU A 295 2.70 17.00 -3.61
C GLU A 295 3.88 16.76 -4.54
N VAL A 296 4.35 17.81 -5.21
CA VAL A 296 5.54 17.77 -6.07
C VAL A 296 6.56 18.77 -5.52
N GLU A 297 7.83 18.38 -5.57
CA GLU A 297 8.91 19.28 -5.22
C GLU A 297 8.95 20.52 -6.12
N CYS A 298 9.12 21.71 -5.52
CA CYS A 298 9.19 22.95 -6.28
C CYS A 298 10.52 23.06 -7.03
N THR A 299 10.51 22.93 -8.35
CA THR A 299 11.71 23.09 -9.19
C THR A 299 12.35 24.47 -9.18
N CYS A 300 11.59 25.51 -8.83
CA CYS A 300 12.14 26.86 -8.66
C CYS A 300 12.98 27.01 -7.39
N CYS A 301 12.73 26.16 -6.39
CA CYS A 301 13.41 26.13 -5.10
C CYS A 301 14.37 24.93 -4.99
N PHE A 302 14.15 23.90 -5.79
CA PHE A 302 14.99 22.73 -5.96
C PHE A 302 16.38 23.11 -6.47
N GLY A 303 17.42 22.57 -5.86
CA GLY A 303 18.82 22.76 -6.27
C GLY A 303 19.36 24.19 -6.14
N LYS A 304 18.65 25.14 -5.50
CA LYS A 304 19.15 26.52 -5.35
C LYS A 304 19.82 26.76 -4.01
N GLU A 305 21.10 27.08 -4.13
CA GLU A 305 22.13 27.12 -3.09
C GLU A 305 22.00 28.24 -2.03
N GLU A 306 21.03 29.15 -2.14
CA GLU A 306 21.06 30.41 -1.40
C GLU A 306 19.97 30.56 -0.31
N ARG A 307 19.10 29.56 -0.10
CA ARG A 307 18.05 29.66 0.93
C ARG A 307 18.53 29.11 2.27
N LYS A 308 18.55 30.00 3.28
CA LYS A 308 18.64 29.62 4.70
C LYS A 308 17.30 29.02 5.15
N CYS A 309 17.30 27.77 5.55
CA CYS A 309 16.15 27.07 6.09
C CYS A 309 15.63 27.79 7.34
N SER A 310 14.32 28.05 7.40
CA SER A 310 13.69 28.67 8.57
C SER A 310 13.65 27.75 9.80
N ARG A 311 13.66 26.43 9.59
CA ARG A 311 13.54 25.42 10.65
C ARG A 311 14.89 24.99 11.24
N HIS A 312 15.88 24.72 10.38
CA HIS A 312 17.21 24.27 10.80
C HIS A 312 18.25 25.39 10.76
N HIS A 313 17.91 26.58 10.26
CA HIS A 313 18.81 27.73 10.15
C HIS A 313 20.10 27.46 9.36
N GLU A 314 20.11 26.41 8.54
CA GLU A 314 21.20 26.06 7.63
C GLU A 314 20.95 26.62 6.23
N ILE A 315 22.01 27.13 5.60
CA ILE A 315 22.02 27.42 4.16
C ILE A 315 22.10 26.06 3.46
N GLN A 316 21.27 25.81 2.44
CA GLN A 316 21.20 24.53 1.73
C GLN A 316 20.74 23.35 2.61
N CYS A 317 19.63 23.51 3.33
CA CYS A 317 19.07 22.39 4.07
C CYS A 317 18.53 21.31 3.11
N HIS A 318 19.22 20.16 3.07
CA HIS A 318 18.83 18.98 2.28
C HIS A 318 17.74 18.13 2.96
N SER A 319 17.13 18.61 4.05
CA SER A 319 16.05 17.89 4.71
C SER A 319 14.79 17.93 3.86
N ASP A 320 14.24 16.76 3.52
CA ASP A 320 12.92 16.63 2.86
C ASP A 320 11.78 17.31 3.64
N ARG A 321 11.97 17.57 4.94
CA ARG A 321 11.03 18.30 5.80
C ARG A 321 11.09 19.83 5.62
N CYS A 322 12.09 20.32 4.91
CA CYS A 322 12.41 21.74 4.73
C CYS A 322 12.36 22.19 3.28
N GLY A 323 12.21 21.25 2.33
CA GLY A 323 11.97 21.56 0.93
C GLY A 323 10.71 22.40 0.76
N HIS A 324 10.76 23.38 -0.13
CA HIS A 324 9.55 24.08 -0.53
C HIS A 324 8.75 23.15 -1.45
N ARG A 325 7.71 22.54 -0.89
CA ARG A 325 6.77 21.70 -1.62
C ARG A 325 5.60 22.57 -2.04
N HIS A 326 5.16 22.41 -3.27
CA HIS A 326 3.88 22.99 -3.64
C HIS A 326 2.79 21.94 -3.46
N PHE A 327 1.72 22.37 -2.81
CA PHE A 327 0.43 21.69 -2.92
C PHE A 327 -0.10 21.90 -4.31
N TRP A 328 -0.24 20.81 -5.05
CA TRP A 328 -0.98 20.84 -6.30
C TRP A 328 -2.07 19.81 -6.21
N LYS A 329 -3.32 20.24 -6.37
CA LYS A 329 -4.38 19.27 -6.58
C LYS A 329 -4.09 18.56 -7.89
N LEU A 330 -4.45 17.28 -7.98
CA LEU A 330 -4.22 16.50 -9.20
C LEU A 330 -4.87 17.14 -10.44
N SER A 331 -6.04 17.78 -10.27
CA SER A 331 -6.69 18.56 -11.32
C SER A 331 -5.86 19.77 -11.76
N ASP A 332 -5.15 20.39 -10.82
CA ASP A 332 -4.27 21.52 -11.08
C ASP A 332 -2.99 21.03 -11.76
N LEU A 333 -2.42 19.86 -11.36
CA LEU A 333 -1.34 19.21 -12.12
C LEU A 333 -1.80 18.94 -13.56
N GLN A 334 -2.92 18.21 -13.74
CA GLN A 334 -3.42 17.85 -15.06
C GLN A 334 -3.74 19.07 -15.94
N ARG A 335 -4.41 20.09 -15.39
CA ARG A 335 -4.75 21.34 -16.10
C ARG A 335 -3.52 22.17 -16.42
N PHE A 336 -2.60 22.28 -15.47
CA PHE A 336 -1.34 22.99 -15.65
C PHE A 336 -0.49 22.44 -16.80
N TYR A 337 -0.43 21.11 -16.93
CA TYR A 337 0.32 20.44 -18.00
C TYR A 337 -0.43 20.44 -19.34
N ASN A 338 -1.77 20.38 -19.35
CA ASN A 338 -2.58 20.47 -20.58
C ASN A 338 -2.62 21.88 -21.19
N ASP A 339 -2.69 22.92 -20.35
CA ASP A 339 -2.87 24.32 -20.78
C ASP A 339 -1.52 25.07 -20.93
N GLN A 340 -0.37 24.41 -20.72
CA GLN A 340 1.00 24.97 -20.71
C GLN A 340 1.15 26.30 -19.92
N SER A 341 0.34 26.48 -18.88
CA SER A 341 0.33 27.72 -18.11
C SER A 341 1.52 27.76 -17.12
N PRO A 342 2.17 28.91 -16.86
CA PRO A 342 3.30 28.99 -15.93
C PRO A 342 2.85 28.92 -14.45
N ALA A 343 3.60 28.19 -13.61
CA ALA A 343 3.26 28.06 -12.18
C ALA A 343 3.98 29.12 -11.39
N ILE A 344 3.22 29.96 -10.71
CA ILE A 344 3.83 31.04 -9.94
C ILE A 344 4.18 30.49 -8.56
N CYS A 345 5.47 30.27 -8.33
CA CYS A 345 6.00 30.00 -7.00
C CYS A 345 5.89 31.28 -6.16
N ARG A 346 4.81 31.44 -5.40
CA ARG A 346 4.62 32.55 -4.45
C ARG A 346 5.20 32.16 -3.10
N SER A 347 6.52 32.00 -3.02
CA SER A 347 7.15 31.86 -1.69
C SER A 347 7.08 33.21 -0.98
N ASP A 348 6.59 33.22 0.25
CA ASP A 348 6.54 34.41 1.11
C ASP A 348 7.89 35.13 1.10
N LYS A 349 7.83 36.44 0.83
CA LYS A 349 8.92 37.42 0.59
C LYS A 349 9.28 37.65 -0.89
N HIS A 350 8.46 38.53 -1.49
CA HIS A 350 8.91 39.60 -2.37
C HIS A 350 9.56 39.28 -3.72
N TRP A 351 9.35 38.12 -4.34
CA TRP A 351 9.64 38.00 -5.77
C TRP A 351 8.63 37.04 -6.43
N SER A 352 7.71 37.57 -7.22
CA SER A 352 6.95 36.78 -8.19
C SER A 352 7.91 36.32 -9.29
N LYS A 353 8.63 35.22 -9.03
CA LYS A 353 9.45 34.57 -10.07
C LYS A 353 8.53 33.71 -10.93
N VAL A 354 8.53 34.03 -12.22
CA VAL A 354 7.85 33.24 -13.25
C VAL A 354 8.67 31.97 -13.47
N PHE A 355 7.98 30.84 -13.40
CA PHE A 355 8.47 29.52 -13.78
C PHE A 355 9.10 29.54 -15.17
N ASP A 356 10.33 29.03 -15.34
CA ASP A 356 10.72 28.54 -16.65
C ASP A 356 10.28 27.08 -16.75
N ILE A 357 9.33 26.87 -17.65
CA ILE A 357 8.64 25.63 -17.98
C ILE A 357 9.61 24.44 -18.14
N LYS A 358 10.85 24.67 -18.58
CA LYS A 358 11.80 23.60 -18.95
C LYS A 358 12.19 22.59 -17.85
N SER A 359 12.14 22.95 -16.57
CA SER A 359 12.64 22.09 -15.46
C SER A 359 11.58 21.19 -14.82
N VAL A 360 10.28 21.41 -15.09
CA VAL A 360 9.16 20.56 -14.60
C VAL A 360 8.48 19.84 -15.75
N LYS A 361 9.02 20.07 -16.94
CA LYS A 361 8.78 19.32 -18.15
C LYS A 361 9.28 17.87 -18.06
N ILE A 362 9.22 17.25 -16.89
CA ILE A 362 9.66 15.89 -16.67
C ILE A 362 8.51 15.03 -16.18
N TRP A 363 7.44 15.64 -15.61
CA TRP A 363 6.40 14.87 -14.94
C TRP A 363 5.21 14.46 -15.79
N LEU A 364 4.77 15.26 -16.77
CA LEU A 364 3.54 14.94 -17.53
C LEU A 364 3.51 15.62 -18.91
N SER A 365 3.50 14.83 -19.99
CA SER A 365 2.71 15.12 -21.20
C SER A 365 2.17 13.80 -21.77
N THR A 366 0.90 13.82 -22.16
CA THR A 366 0.08 12.78 -22.78
C THR A 366 0.76 11.93 -23.84
#